data_AF-A0A965UPT5-F1
#
_entry.id   AF-A0A965UPT5-F1
#
_cell.length_a   1.000
_cell.length_b   1.000
_cell.length_c   1.000
_cell.angle_alpha   90.00
_cell.angle_beta   90.00
_cell.angle_gamma   90.00
#
_symmetry.space_group_name_H-M   'P 1'
#
loop_
_entity.id
_entity.type
_entity.pdbx_description
1 polymer ?
#
loop_
_entity_poly.entity_id
_entity_poly.type
_entity_poly.pdbx_seq_one_letter_code
_entity_poly.pdbx_strand_id
1 'polypeptide(L)'
;MKKPQILRDADRVILSCFLGIAIPHQPSLADGTYGPIRSEKVLKFNRKALRNRGKAKAEKIDPRYNGGDDTMIVKVGKPGSRERVEALRSQYEAITAQDEEVSPFGWEG
;
A
#
# COMPACT_ATOMS: atom_id res chain seq x y z
N MET A 1 19.53 4.88 2.37
CA MET A 1 19.95 6.19 2.92
C MET A 1 18.97 7.28 2.51
N LYS A 2 18.67 8.23 3.41
CA LYS A 2 17.71 9.31 3.15
C LYS A 2 18.38 10.40 2.31
N LYS A 3 17.85 10.70 1.11
CA LYS A 3 18.38 11.77 0.24
C LYS A 3 18.56 13.08 1.05
N PRO A 4 19.72 13.76 0.99
CA PRO A 4 19.96 15.03 1.69
C PRO A 4 18.88 16.08 1.40
N GLN A 5 18.62 16.97 2.37
CA GLN A 5 17.54 17.95 2.28
C GLN A 5 17.70 18.89 1.07
N ILE A 6 18.91 19.38 0.83
CA ILE A 6 19.22 20.30 -0.28
C ILE A 6 18.86 19.71 -1.66
N LEU A 7 19.11 18.43 -1.87
CA LEU A 7 18.79 17.75 -3.13
C LEU A 7 17.28 17.55 -3.30
N ARG A 8 16.53 17.37 -2.21
CA ARG A 8 15.07 17.26 -2.26
C ARG A 8 14.41 18.57 -2.62
N ASP A 9 14.94 19.68 -2.10
CA ASP A 9 14.41 21.01 -2.38
C ASP A 9 14.74 21.43 -3.82
N ALA A 10 15.94 21.11 -4.32
CA ALA A 10 16.29 21.26 -5.73
C ALA A 10 15.33 20.48 -6.65
N ASP A 11 15.05 19.20 -6.35
CA ASP A 11 14.08 18.40 -7.11
C ASP A 11 12.67 19.04 -7.11
N ARG A 12 12.23 19.63 -5.99
CA ARG A 12 10.92 20.32 -5.93
C ARG A 12 10.87 21.56 -6.81
N VAL A 13 11.95 22.34 -6.84
CA VAL A 13 12.04 23.54 -7.67
C VAL A 13 11.97 23.14 -9.14
N ILE A 14 12.79 22.16 -9.57
CA ILE A 14 12.79 21.65 -10.94
C ILE A 14 11.39 21.15 -11.35
N LEU A 15 10.72 20.38 -10.50
CA LEU A 15 9.37 19.87 -10.76
C LEU A 15 8.28 20.97 -10.73
N SER A 16 8.59 22.15 -10.23
CA SER A 16 7.67 23.30 -10.21
C SER A 16 7.81 24.22 -11.42
N CYS A 17 8.91 24.12 -12.17
CA CYS A 17 9.17 24.93 -13.35
C CYS A 17 8.13 24.72 -14.46
N PHE A 18 7.52 23.53 -14.55
CA PHE A 18 6.55 23.20 -15.57
C PHE A 18 5.14 23.04 -14.99
N LEU A 19 4.15 23.70 -15.59
CA LEU A 19 2.75 23.64 -15.18
C LEU A 19 2.04 22.38 -15.70
N GLY A 20 2.32 21.98 -16.95
CA GLY A 20 1.61 20.92 -17.65
C GLY A 20 1.96 20.85 -19.12
N ILE A 21 1.18 20.09 -19.89
CA ILE A 21 1.29 19.99 -21.35
C ILE A 21 0.14 20.77 -21.97
N ALA A 22 0.46 21.67 -22.90
CA ALA A 22 -0.54 22.37 -23.71
C ALA A 22 -0.91 21.49 -24.91
N ILE A 23 -2.21 21.32 -25.14
CA ILE A 23 -2.75 20.55 -26.27
C ILE A 23 -3.76 21.43 -27.01
N PRO A 24 -3.77 21.44 -28.35
CA PRO A 24 -4.80 22.13 -29.12
C PRO A 24 -6.18 21.63 -28.71
N HIS A 25 -7.09 22.56 -28.45
CA HIS A 25 -8.44 22.28 -28.00
C HIS A 25 -9.43 23.23 -28.68
N GLN A 26 -10.61 22.71 -28.99
CA GLN A 26 -11.72 23.50 -29.48
C GLN A 26 -12.82 23.46 -28.42
N PRO A 27 -13.07 24.58 -27.71
CA PRO A 27 -14.10 24.64 -26.69
C PRO A 27 -15.49 24.59 -27.31
N SER A 28 -16.41 23.90 -26.64
CA SER A 28 -17.84 23.94 -26.94
C SER A 28 -18.45 25.23 -26.42
N LEU A 29 -19.31 25.86 -27.22
CA LEU A 29 -20.15 26.98 -26.80
C LEU A 29 -21.29 26.48 -25.88
N ALA A 30 -21.99 27.41 -25.22
CA ALA A 30 -23.12 27.09 -24.33
C ALA A 30 -24.22 26.25 -25.01
N ASP A 31 -24.38 26.40 -26.32
CA ASP A 31 -25.39 25.70 -27.14
C ASP A 31 -24.88 24.35 -27.70
N GLY A 32 -23.73 23.85 -27.23
CA GLY A 32 -23.16 22.56 -27.66
C GLY A 32 -22.51 22.57 -29.04
N THR A 33 -22.58 23.68 -29.77
CA THR A 33 -21.85 23.88 -31.03
C THR A 33 -20.36 24.15 -30.79
N TYR A 34 -19.48 23.54 -31.58
CA TYR A 34 -18.05 23.86 -31.53
C TYR A 34 -17.83 25.30 -32.01
N GLY A 35 -17.20 26.12 -31.18
CA GLY A 35 -16.92 27.52 -31.52
C GLY A 35 -15.80 27.66 -32.56
N PRO A 36 -15.70 28.80 -33.26
CA PRO A 36 -14.60 29.09 -34.20
C PRO A 36 -13.25 29.32 -33.50
N ILE A 37 -13.26 29.41 -32.16
CA ILE A 37 -12.08 29.71 -31.35
C ILE A 37 -11.22 28.45 -31.23
N ARG A 38 -9.95 28.57 -31.63
CA ARG A 38 -8.92 27.58 -31.31
C ARG A 38 -8.21 28.05 -30.05
N SER A 39 -8.18 27.21 -29.01
CA SER A 39 -7.47 27.49 -27.78
C SER A 39 -6.53 26.34 -27.43
N GLU A 40 -5.63 26.56 -26.48
CA GLU A 40 -4.81 25.50 -25.92
C GLU A 40 -5.35 25.12 -24.55
N LYS A 41 -5.56 23.82 -24.35
CA LYS A 41 -5.91 23.28 -23.05
C LYS A 41 -4.65 22.80 -22.35
N VAL A 42 -4.40 23.31 -21.15
CA VAL A 42 -3.27 22.88 -20.32
C VAL A 42 -3.69 21.69 -19.45
N LEU A 43 -3.14 20.50 -19.73
CA LEU A 43 -3.22 19.35 -18.85
C LEU A 43 -2.17 19.49 -17.74
N LYS A 44 -2.62 19.95 -16.57
CA LYS A 44 -1.74 20.20 -15.42
C LYS A 44 -1.11 18.91 -14.91
N PHE A 45 0.19 18.96 -14.61
CA PHE A 45 0.86 17.82 -14.00
C PHE A 45 0.38 17.59 -12.56
N ASN A 46 0.21 16.32 -12.19
CA ASN A 46 -0.05 15.97 -10.80
C ASN A 46 1.23 16.13 -9.96
N ARG A 47 1.34 17.26 -9.26
CA ARG A 47 2.50 17.60 -8.42
C ARG A 47 2.77 16.58 -7.32
N LYS A 48 1.73 15.97 -6.74
CA LYS A 48 1.89 14.93 -5.71
C LYS A 48 2.50 13.66 -6.30
N ALA A 49 2.04 13.25 -7.49
CA ALA A 49 2.60 12.09 -8.19
C ALA A 49 4.05 12.32 -8.62
N LEU A 50 4.36 13.49 -9.19
CA LEU A 50 5.73 13.84 -9.61
C LEU A 50 6.73 13.81 -8.44
N ARG A 51 6.34 14.31 -7.26
CA ARG A 51 7.19 14.29 -6.05
C ARG A 51 7.39 12.89 -5.47
N ASN A 52 6.50 11.95 -5.79
CA ASN A 52 6.51 10.58 -5.28
C ASN A 52 6.85 9.56 -6.38
N ARG A 53 7.49 9.98 -7.47
CA ARG A 53 7.91 9.10 -8.55
C ARG A 53 8.77 7.95 -8.00
N GLY A 54 8.36 6.72 -8.25
CA GLY A 54 9.03 5.51 -7.75
C GLY A 54 8.69 5.10 -6.31
N LYS A 55 7.85 5.87 -5.60
CA LYS A 55 7.23 5.36 -4.37
C LYS A 55 6.08 4.46 -4.78
N ALA A 56 6.29 3.14 -4.70
CA ALA A 56 5.18 2.21 -4.72
C ALA A 56 4.17 2.66 -3.65
N LYS A 57 2.87 2.61 -3.96
CA LYS A 57 1.88 2.62 -2.89
C LYS A 57 2.26 1.44 -2.02
N ALA A 58 2.75 1.71 -0.81
CA ALA A 58 2.82 0.65 0.18
C ALA A 58 1.40 0.11 0.24
N GLU A 59 1.22 -1.16 -0.12
CA GLU A 59 -0.02 -1.82 0.20
C GLU A 59 -0.22 -1.59 1.69
N LYS A 60 -1.37 -1.01 2.05
CA LYS A 60 -1.73 -0.82 3.44
C LYS A 60 -2.04 -2.22 3.95
N ILE A 61 -1.00 -2.99 4.23
CA ILE A 61 -1.07 -4.30 4.84
C ILE A 61 -1.85 -4.07 6.13
N ASP A 62 -2.94 -4.82 6.30
CA ASP A 62 -3.74 -4.78 7.52
C ASP A 62 -2.77 -4.96 8.70
N PRO A 63 -2.78 -4.06 9.71
CA PRO A 63 -1.93 -4.21 10.90
C PRO A 63 -2.06 -5.58 11.58
N ARG A 64 -3.15 -6.31 11.33
CA ARG A 64 -3.37 -7.70 11.78
C ARG A 64 -2.55 -8.75 11.03
N TYR A 65 -2.04 -8.42 9.84
CA TYR A 65 -1.32 -9.34 8.95
C TYR A 65 0.20 -9.29 9.14
N ASN A 66 0.73 -8.14 9.58
CA ASN A 66 2.09 -8.02 10.09
C ASN A 66 2.12 -8.40 11.59
N GLY A 67 1.42 -9.49 11.90
CA GLY A 67 1.37 -10.10 13.22
C GLY A 67 2.76 -10.46 13.69
N GLY A 68 2.94 -10.42 15.01
CA GLY A 68 4.18 -10.83 15.67
C GLY A 68 4.63 -12.22 15.24
N ASP A 69 5.86 -12.55 15.60
CA ASP A 69 6.49 -13.81 15.24
C ASP A 69 5.55 -15.00 15.54
N ASP A 70 5.46 -15.94 14.60
CA ASP A 70 4.67 -17.15 14.76
C ASP A 70 5.29 -18.02 15.86
N THR A 71 4.79 -17.88 17.08
CA THR A 71 5.27 -18.58 18.27
C THR A 71 4.75 -20.01 18.40
N MET A 72 4.06 -20.56 17.40
CA MET A 72 3.68 -21.99 17.42
C MET A 72 4.92 -22.87 17.54
N ILE A 73 4.92 -23.77 18.54
CA ILE A 73 6.01 -24.72 18.78
C ILE A 73 6.14 -25.68 17.59
N VAL A 74 5.00 -26.15 17.07
CA VAL A 74 4.93 -27.02 15.88
C VAL A 74 4.20 -26.29 14.76
N LYS A 75 4.95 -25.77 13.79
CA LYS A 75 4.38 -24.96 12.70
C LYS A 75 3.61 -25.82 11.70
N VAL A 76 2.29 -25.62 11.64
CA VAL A 76 1.39 -26.24 10.65
C VAL A 76 0.74 -25.16 9.79
N GLY A 77 0.90 -25.25 8.47
CA GLY A 77 0.31 -24.29 7.53
C GLY A 77 0.70 -22.83 7.78
N LYS A 78 -0.03 -21.89 7.16
CA LYS A 78 0.12 -20.44 7.40
C LYS A 78 -0.72 -19.99 8.61
N PRO A 79 -0.32 -18.94 9.35
CA PRO A 79 -1.17 -18.32 10.36
C PRO A 79 -2.57 -18.03 9.81
N GLY A 80 -3.62 -18.49 10.51
CA GLY A 80 -5.02 -18.31 10.10
C GLY A 80 -5.51 -19.23 8.97
N SER A 81 -4.69 -20.16 8.45
CA SER A 81 -5.15 -21.18 7.51
C SER A 81 -6.09 -22.19 8.18
N ARG A 82 -6.99 -22.79 7.39
CA ARG A 82 -7.96 -23.79 7.88
C ARG A 82 -7.24 -25.02 8.46
N GLU A 83 -6.18 -25.47 7.81
CA GLU A 83 -5.31 -26.56 8.27
C GLU A 83 -4.74 -26.29 9.67
N ARG A 84 -4.34 -25.04 9.95
CA ARG A 84 -3.80 -24.66 11.26
C ARG A 84 -4.87 -24.65 12.35
N VAL A 85 -6.08 -24.20 12.04
CA VAL A 85 -7.21 -24.21 12.99
C VAL A 85 -7.58 -25.64 13.36
N GLU A 86 -7.63 -26.53 12.38
CA GLU A 86 -7.91 -27.95 12.61
C GLU A 86 -6.79 -28.62 13.43
N ALA A 87 -5.52 -28.34 13.13
CA ALA A 87 -4.39 -28.84 13.91
C ALA A 87 -4.38 -28.35 15.36
N LEU A 88 -4.66 -27.06 15.61
CA LEU A 88 -4.76 -26.51 16.96
C LEU A 88 -5.91 -27.14 17.74
N ARG A 89 -7.06 -27.34 17.08
CA ARG A 89 -8.20 -28.03 17.70
C ARG A 89 -7.81 -29.43 18.17
N SER A 90 -7.16 -30.23 17.31
CA SER A 90 -6.70 -31.57 17.68
C SER A 90 -5.66 -31.56 18.80
N GLN A 91 -4.76 -30.57 18.82
CA GLN A 91 -3.79 -30.40 19.91
C GLN A 91 -4.49 -30.12 21.25
N TYR A 92 -5.45 -29.18 21.28
CA TYR A 92 -6.21 -28.89 22.51
C TYR A 92 -7.07 -30.07 22.98
N GLU A 93 -7.66 -30.83 22.05
CA GLU A 93 -8.38 -32.06 22.37
C GLU A 93 -7.45 -33.11 23.02
N ALA A 94 -6.23 -33.27 22.51
CA ALA A 94 -5.24 -34.19 23.08
C ALA A 94 -4.74 -33.73 24.47
N ILE A 95 -4.49 -32.43 24.63
CA ILE A 95 -4.07 -31.81 25.90
C ILE A 95 -5.15 -32.02 26.98
N THR A 96 -6.42 -31.80 26.61
CA THR A 96 -7.56 -32.00 27.52
C THR A 96 -7.76 -33.46 27.88
N ALA A 97 -7.46 -34.39 26.97
CA ALA A 97 -7.55 -35.83 27.24
C ALA A 97 -6.42 -36.36 28.13
N GLN A 98 -5.29 -35.66 28.19
CA GLN A 98 -4.11 -36.04 28.98
C GLN A 98 -4.03 -35.31 30.33
N ASP A 99 -4.95 -34.38 30.63
CA ASP A 99 -4.93 -33.51 31.82
C ASP A 99 -3.59 -32.75 32.00
N GLU A 100 -2.91 -32.48 30.88
CA GLU A 100 -1.67 -31.70 30.86
C GLU A 100 -1.97 -30.23 30.57
N GLU A 101 -1.28 -29.28 31.22
CA GLU A 101 -1.44 -27.84 30.95
C GLU A 101 -0.29 -27.32 30.07
N VAL A 102 -0.19 -27.85 28.84
CA VAL A 102 0.85 -27.43 27.88
C VAL A 102 0.27 -26.51 26.82
N SER A 103 0.87 -25.34 26.63
CA SER A 103 0.49 -24.40 25.56
C SER A 103 1.06 -24.84 24.20
N PRO A 104 0.28 -24.85 23.11
CA PRO A 104 0.78 -25.01 21.75
C PRO A 104 1.70 -23.89 21.24
N PHE A 105 1.80 -22.78 21.99
CA PHE A 105 2.59 -21.60 21.66
C PHE A 105 3.73 -21.40 22.67
N GLY A 106 4.91 -21.05 22.17
CA GLY A 106 6.10 -20.70 22.95
C GLY A 106 6.01 -19.28 23.53
N TRP A 107 6.62 -19.09 24.69
CA TRP A 107 6.59 -17.84 25.45
C TRP A 107 7.61 -16.79 24.97
N GLU A 108 8.62 -17.19 24.19
CA GLU A 108 9.58 -16.25 23.61
C GLU A 108 9.00 -15.66 22.30
N GLY A 109 8.30 -14.54 22.43
CA GLY A 109 7.86 -13.68 21.33
C GLY A 109 8.24 -12.22 21.59
#